data_AF-A0A142J804-F1
#
_entry.id   AF-A0A142J804-F1
#
_cell.length_a   1.000
_cell.length_b   1.000
_cell.length_c   1.000
_cell.angle_alpha   90.00
_cell.angle_beta   90.00
_cell.angle_gamma   90.00
#
_symmetry.space_group_name_H-M   'P 1'
#
loop_
_entity.id
_entity.type
_entity.pdbx_description
1 polymer ?
#
loop_
_entity_poly.entity_id
_entity_poly.type
_entity_poly.pdbx_seq_one_letter_code
_entity_poly.pdbx_strand_id
1 'polypeptide(L)'
;PFVLNPSTSGDIPSIVSPSNVPSSSFIDYRNETVRLASFENWPVPNIVTPESLARAGFYSLRDGDNTKCAFCKGVVRAWEPGDVPDVEHKRHFPSCPFVITTINPRLENSQDPARLSQDRTSNKAPFQNVNIINNDVDGNLDELGVQKHNGPKRGDYGTVESRLRSFISWSPNLIQTPDLLAQAGFYYEGIGDQVRCFHCDGGLRHWDP
;
A
#
# COMPACT_ATOMS: atom_id res chain seq x y z
N PRO A 1 -83.49 -2.11 3.86
CA PRO A 1 -84.35 -1.32 4.80
C PRO A 1 -83.71 -1.24 6.20
N PHE A 2 -83.07 -0.09 6.41
CA PHE A 2 -82.75 0.67 7.64
C PHE A 2 -82.66 0.02 9.03
N VAL A 3 -81.46 0.17 9.60
CA VAL A 3 -81.20 0.68 10.98
C VAL A 3 -80.00 1.64 10.80
N LEU A 4 -80.13 2.98 10.71
CA LEU A 4 -80.33 4.03 11.72
C LEU A 4 -79.33 4.02 12.90
N ASN A 5 -78.21 4.75 12.72
CA ASN A 5 -77.25 5.29 13.70
C ASN A 5 -76.54 4.31 14.67
N PRO A 6 -75.20 4.16 14.58
CA PRO A 6 -74.41 3.38 15.53
C PRO A 6 -73.68 4.21 16.61
N SER A 7 -74.23 5.33 17.08
CA SER A 7 -73.57 6.20 18.10
C SER A 7 -73.50 5.61 19.53
N THR A 8 -73.62 4.29 19.69
CA THR A 8 -73.52 3.61 20.98
C THR A 8 -72.65 2.38 20.82
N SER A 9 -71.35 2.52 21.10
CA SER A 9 -70.58 1.62 21.97
C SER A 9 -69.07 1.78 21.74
N GLY A 10 -68.37 2.20 22.78
CA GLY A 10 -66.98 1.81 23.05
C GLY A 10 -65.88 2.68 22.45
N ASP A 11 -65.32 3.56 23.28
CA ASP A 11 -64.03 4.20 23.07
C ASP A 11 -62.91 3.16 22.81
N ILE A 12 -62.38 3.11 21.58
CA ILE A 12 -61.09 2.50 21.27
C ILE A 12 -60.10 3.64 21.06
N PRO A 13 -59.08 3.83 21.93
CA PRO A 13 -57.97 4.71 21.62
C PRO A 13 -57.29 4.20 20.36
N SER A 14 -57.36 5.00 19.31
CA SER A 14 -56.55 4.80 18.11
C SER A 14 -55.09 4.81 18.55
N ILE A 15 -54.44 3.63 18.54
CA ILE A 15 -52.98 3.55 18.54
C ILE A 15 -52.55 4.22 17.24
N VAL A 16 -52.20 5.49 17.37
CA VAL A 16 -51.42 6.23 16.40
C VAL A 16 -50.08 5.50 16.38
N SER A 17 -49.83 4.68 15.37
CA SER A 17 -48.51 4.12 15.10
C SER A 17 -47.53 5.28 14.91
N PRO A 18 -46.54 5.50 15.80
CA PRO A 18 -45.49 6.47 15.55
C PRO A 18 -44.24 5.68 15.24
N SER A 19 -44.10 5.24 14.00
CA SER A 19 -42.85 4.68 13.52
C SER A 19 -42.59 5.19 12.11
N ASN A 20 -42.45 6.51 12.01
CA ASN A 20 -41.63 7.10 10.97
C ASN A 20 -40.18 6.68 11.29
N VAL A 21 -39.84 5.43 10.95
CA VAL A 21 -38.46 4.95 10.99
C VAL A 21 -37.72 5.89 10.03
N PRO A 22 -36.73 6.69 10.48
CA PRO A 22 -35.93 7.44 9.55
C PRO A 22 -35.21 6.40 8.71
N SER A 23 -35.69 6.23 7.47
CA SER A 23 -34.99 5.53 6.41
C SER A 23 -33.54 5.94 6.51
N SER A 24 -32.67 4.97 6.87
CA SER A 24 -31.22 5.11 6.98
C SER A 24 -30.75 6.14 5.96
N SER A 25 -30.43 7.35 6.42
CA SER A 25 -29.85 8.36 5.56
C SER A 25 -28.65 7.69 4.91
N PHE A 26 -28.69 7.54 3.59
CA PHE A 26 -27.60 6.91 2.86
C PHE A 26 -26.43 7.89 2.97
N ILE A 27 -25.58 7.69 3.98
CA ILE A 27 -24.48 8.60 4.26
C ILE A 27 -23.55 8.59 3.03
N ASP A 28 -23.45 9.73 2.35
CA ASP A 28 -22.61 9.85 1.17
C ASP A 28 -21.15 10.07 1.57
N TYR A 29 -20.43 8.96 1.71
CA TYR A 29 -19.01 8.97 2.00
C TYR A 29 -18.12 9.45 0.84
N ARG A 30 -18.68 9.86 -0.32
CA ARG A 30 -17.86 10.55 -1.34
C ARG A 30 -17.40 11.92 -0.85
N ASN A 31 -18.13 12.54 0.06
CA ASN A 31 -17.75 13.80 0.70
C ASN A 31 -16.69 13.57 1.80
N GLU A 32 -15.55 14.26 1.72
CA GLU A 32 -14.45 14.13 2.69
C GLU A 32 -14.84 14.54 4.10
N THR A 33 -15.62 15.61 4.26
CA THR A 33 -16.11 16.08 5.56
C THR A 33 -16.99 15.03 6.23
N VAL A 34 -17.81 14.33 5.44
CA VAL A 34 -18.65 13.23 5.92
C VAL A 34 -17.79 12.03 6.34
N ARG A 35 -16.74 11.71 5.58
CA ARG A 35 -15.77 10.69 5.99
C ARG A 35 -15.06 11.08 7.28
N LEU A 36 -14.62 12.32 7.41
CA LEU A 36 -13.95 12.81 8.62
C LEU A 36 -14.87 12.70 9.85
N ALA A 37 -16.14 13.10 9.72
CA ALA A 37 -17.11 13.00 10.80
C ALA A 37 -17.37 11.55 11.28
N SER A 38 -17.10 10.55 10.44
CA SER A 38 -17.24 9.14 10.85
C SER A 38 -16.21 8.68 11.89
N PHE A 39 -15.09 9.41 12.02
CA PHE A 39 -14.00 9.11 12.95
C PHE A 39 -14.21 9.68 14.36
N GLU A 40 -15.42 10.09 14.70
CA GLU A 40 -15.78 10.40 16.07
C GLU A 40 -15.44 9.22 17.00
N ASN A 41 -14.66 9.48 18.05
CA ASN A 41 -14.11 8.49 18.98
C ASN A 41 -13.15 7.47 18.34
N TRP A 42 -12.38 7.88 17.33
CA TRP A 42 -11.32 7.04 16.75
C TRP A 42 -10.34 6.53 17.83
N PRO A 43 -10.06 5.22 17.93
CA PRO A 43 -9.32 4.66 19.06
C PRO A 43 -7.81 4.85 18.98
N VAL A 44 -7.24 5.10 17.80
CA VAL A 44 -5.79 5.14 17.57
C VAL A 44 -5.30 6.43 16.85
N PRO A 45 -5.70 7.64 17.31
CA PRO A 45 -5.36 8.90 16.63
C PRO A 45 -3.86 9.20 16.62
N ASN A 46 -3.10 8.63 17.56
CA ASN A 46 -1.65 8.78 17.64
C ASN A 46 -0.90 7.86 16.65
N ILE A 47 -1.57 6.82 16.12
CA ILE A 47 -0.99 5.89 15.14
C ILE A 47 -1.26 6.39 13.73
N VAL A 48 -2.53 6.74 13.47
CA VAL A 48 -2.97 7.29 12.19
C VAL A 48 -4.10 8.29 12.44
N THR A 49 -3.98 9.48 11.85
CA THR A 49 -4.92 10.56 12.13
C THR A 49 -6.21 10.43 11.31
N PRO A 50 -7.39 10.73 11.88
CA PRO A 50 -8.65 10.79 11.14
C PRO A 50 -8.61 11.61 9.84
N GLU A 51 -7.90 12.74 9.85
CA GLU A 51 -7.77 13.64 8.70
C GLU A 51 -7.02 12.96 7.55
N SER A 52 -5.95 12.21 7.86
CA SER A 52 -5.18 11.48 6.85
C SER A 52 -5.99 10.34 6.23
N LEU A 53 -6.78 9.62 7.03
CA LEU A 53 -7.68 8.56 6.57
C LEU A 53 -8.80 9.11 5.68
N ALA A 54 -9.48 10.17 6.12
CA ALA A 54 -10.55 10.81 5.36
C ALA A 54 -10.05 11.33 4.00
N ARG A 55 -8.87 11.96 3.97
CA ARG A 55 -8.21 12.46 2.75
C ARG A 55 -7.78 11.34 1.80
N ALA A 56 -7.41 10.18 2.34
CA ALA A 56 -7.12 8.97 1.58
C ALA A 56 -8.38 8.22 1.10
N GLY A 57 -9.58 8.74 1.40
CA GLY A 57 -10.85 8.19 0.91
C GLY A 57 -11.51 7.20 1.87
N PHE A 58 -10.98 7.03 3.08
CA PHE A 58 -11.49 6.11 4.09
C PHE A 58 -12.49 6.76 5.04
N TYR A 59 -13.45 5.97 5.51
CA TYR A 59 -14.35 6.29 6.63
C TYR A 59 -14.29 5.16 7.67
N SER A 60 -14.55 5.48 8.94
CA SER A 60 -14.56 4.52 10.04
C SER A 60 -15.77 3.60 9.97
N LEU A 61 -15.57 2.32 10.27
CA LEU A 61 -16.65 1.36 10.50
C LEU A 61 -17.15 1.35 11.94
N ARG A 62 -16.57 2.18 12.82
CA ARG A 62 -16.87 2.26 14.27
C ARG A 62 -16.66 0.94 15.02
N ASP A 63 -15.77 0.10 14.48
CA ASP A 63 -15.36 -1.18 15.07
C ASP A 63 -13.84 -1.24 15.05
N GLY A 64 -13.23 -1.05 16.22
CA GLY A 64 -11.78 -0.91 16.36
C GLY A 64 -11.21 0.17 15.44
N ASP A 65 -10.12 -0.18 14.74
CA ASP A 65 -9.46 0.66 13.76
C ASP A 65 -9.83 0.28 12.31
N ASN A 66 -10.99 -0.35 12.12
CA ASN A 66 -11.45 -0.76 10.81
C ASN A 66 -11.92 0.46 9.99
N THR A 67 -11.38 0.58 8.78
CA THR A 67 -11.67 1.66 7.84
C THR A 67 -12.10 1.10 6.50
N LYS A 68 -12.99 1.82 5.80
CA LYS A 68 -13.51 1.41 4.50
C LYS A 68 -13.41 2.54 3.49
N CYS A 69 -12.97 2.22 2.29
CA CYS A 69 -12.87 3.19 1.21
C CYS A 69 -14.26 3.50 0.64
N ALA A 70 -14.58 4.78 0.46
CA ALA A 70 -15.84 5.22 -0.14
C ALA A 70 -15.99 4.84 -1.63
N PHE A 71 -14.87 4.58 -2.31
CA PHE A 71 -14.81 4.42 -3.77
C PHE A 71 -14.67 2.96 -4.21
N CYS A 72 -13.66 2.24 -3.72
CA CYS A 72 -13.47 0.81 -4.04
C CYS A 72 -14.11 -0.15 -3.04
N LYS A 73 -14.63 0.35 -1.91
CA LYS A 73 -15.20 -0.44 -0.81
C LYS A 73 -14.21 -1.39 -0.12
N GLY A 74 -12.92 -1.29 -0.44
CA GLY A 74 -11.84 -1.99 0.25
C GLY A 74 -11.75 -1.61 1.72
N VAL A 75 -11.37 -2.57 2.56
CA VAL A 75 -11.28 -2.42 4.02
C VAL A 75 -9.83 -2.57 4.47
N VAL A 76 -9.36 -1.65 5.30
CA VAL A 76 -8.03 -1.68 5.95
C VAL A 76 -8.24 -1.62 7.47
N ARG A 77 -7.43 -2.36 8.21
CA ARG A 77 -7.51 -2.58 9.65
C ARG A 77 -6.12 -2.83 10.21
N ALA A 78 -5.98 -2.83 11.54
CA ALA A 78 -4.71 -3.04 12.22
C ALA A 78 -3.62 -2.07 11.72
N TRP A 79 -3.94 -0.77 11.77
CA TRP A 79 -3.03 0.31 11.43
C TRP A 79 -1.83 0.32 12.38
N GLU A 80 -0.63 0.40 11.82
CA GLU A 80 0.63 0.36 12.55
C GLU A 80 1.32 1.73 12.57
N PRO A 81 2.17 2.03 13.58
CA PRO A 81 2.96 3.25 13.58
C PRO A 81 3.82 3.36 12.31
N GLY A 82 3.66 4.45 11.58
CA GLY A 82 4.39 4.72 10.33
C GLY A 82 3.59 4.43 9.06
N ASP A 83 2.40 3.81 9.18
CA ASP A 83 1.52 3.63 8.04
C ASP A 83 1.06 4.97 7.46
N VAL A 84 1.13 5.09 6.13
CA VAL A 84 0.64 6.25 5.40
C VAL A 84 -0.62 5.84 4.63
N PRO A 85 -1.81 6.38 4.95
CA PRO A 85 -3.07 5.92 4.35
C PRO A 85 -3.11 5.93 2.82
N ASP A 86 -2.51 6.93 2.18
CA ASP A 86 -2.40 6.98 0.72
C ASP A 86 -1.56 5.81 0.15
N VAL A 87 -0.44 5.49 0.81
CA VAL A 87 0.47 4.41 0.43
C VAL A 87 -0.21 3.06 0.65
N GLU A 88 -0.84 2.86 1.80
CA GLU A 88 -1.56 1.63 2.14
C GLU A 88 -2.76 1.39 1.22
N HIS A 89 -3.51 2.45 0.88
CA HIS A 89 -4.60 2.36 -0.08
C HIS A 89 -4.11 1.92 -1.47
N LYS A 90 -3.02 2.52 -1.96
CA LYS A 90 -2.39 2.15 -3.23
C LYS A 90 -1.86 0.71 -3.20
N ARG A 91 -1.21 0.31 -2.11
CA ARG A 91 -0.61 -1.01 -1.93
C ARG A 91 -1.65 -2.12 -1.95
N HIS A 92 -2.76 -1.93 -1.24
CA HIS A 92 -3.80 -2.95 -1.10
C HIS A 92 -4.87 -2.92 -2.20
N PHE A 93 -5.20 -1.75 -2.73
CA PHE A 93 -6.26 -1.57 -3.73
C PHE A 93 -5.78 -0.71 -4.91
N PRO A 94 -4.75 -1.15 -5.67
CA PRO A 94 -4.16 -0.35 -6.74
C PRO A 94 -5.15 -0.02 -7.87
N SER A 95 -6.18 -0.84 -8.06
CA SER A 95 -7.24 -0.64 -9.05
C SER A 95 -8.39 0.27 -8.57
N CYS A 96 -8.31 0.82 -7.36
CA CYS A 96 -9.31 1.74 -6.84
C CYS A 96 -9.37 3.00 -7.72
N PRO A 97 -10.55 3.44 -8.19
CA PRO A 97 -10.67 4.66 -8.99
C PRO A 97 -10.07 5.89 -8.29
N PHE A 98 -10.29 6.03 -6.98
CA PHE A 98 -9.72 7.13 -6.19
C PHE A 98 -8.20 7.04 -6.06
N VAL A 99 -7.64 5.83 -6.00
CA VAL A 99 -6.18 5.65 -6.02
C VAL A 99 -5.62 6.17 -7.35
N ILE A 100 -6.20 5.70 -8.46
CA ILE A 100 -5.74 6.02 -9.81
C ILE A 100 -5.83 7.53 -10.08
N THR A 101 -6.98 8.16 -9.77
CA THR A 101 -7.24 9.55 -10.17
C THR A 101 -6.74 10.58 -9.17
N THR A 102 -6.57 10.23 -7.89
CA THR A 102 -6.34 11.21 -6.83
C THR A 102 -5.08 10.93 -6.03
N ILE A 103 -4.85 9.68 -5.61
CA ILE A 103 -3.71 9.34 -4.74
C ILE A 103 -2.42 9.27 -5.55
N ASN A 104 -2.41 8.61 -6.72
CA ASN A 104 -1.21 8.51 -7.55
C ASN A 104 -0.61 9.89 -7.89
N PRO A 105 -1.38 10.87 -8.41
CA PRO A 105 -0.85 12.21 -8.65
C PRO A 105 -0.33 12.91 -7.38
N ARG A 106 -0.97 12.68 -6.23
CA ARG A 106 -0.55 13.26 -4.95
C ARG A 106 0.79 12.71 -4.49
N LEU A 107 1.00 11.40 -4.65
CA LEU A 107 2.26 10.73 -4.32
C LEU A 107 3.38 11.15 -5.29
N GLU A 108 3.06 11.33 -6.57
CA GLU A 108 4.01 11.79 -7.59
C GLU A 108 4.43 13.26 -7.35
N ASN A 109 3.48 14.17 -7.11
CA ASN A 109 3.78 15.58 -6.81
C ASN A 109 4.51 15.80 -5.48
N SER A 110 4.38 14.86 -4.54
CA SER A 110 5.15 14.90 -3.29
C SER A 110 6.63 14.58 -3.49
N GLN A 111 7.04 14.13 -4.69
CA GLN A 111 8.43 13.92 -5.08
C GLN A 111 9.06 15.13 -5.81
N ASP A 112 8.40 16.30 -5.80
CA ASP A 112 8.96 17.53 -6.36
C ASP A 112 10.31 17.88 -5.69
N PRO A 113 11.42 17.98 -6.46
CA PRO A 113 12.74 18.23 -5.90
C PRO A 113 12.90 19.60 -5.22
N ALA A 114 11.96 20.52 -5.43
CA ALA A 114 11.96 21.86 -4.85
C ALA A 114 11.58 21.91 -3.35
N ARG A 115 10.86 20.92 -2.82
CA ARG A 115 10.43 20.89 -1.39
C ARG A 115 11.28 19.98 -0.49
N LEU A 116 12.24 19.25 -1.06
CA LEU A 116 13.20 18.40 -0.33
C LEU A 116 14.27 19.18 0.45
N SER A 117 14.23 20.52 0.44
CA SER A 117 15.17 21.37 1.18
C SER A 117 14.76 21.63 2.63
N GLN A 118 13.53 21.29 3.05
CA GLN A 118 13.01 21.76 4.34
C GLN A 118 12.58 20.67 5.33
N ASP A 119 12.69 19.39 4.96
CA ASP A 119 12.53 18.27 5.89
C ASP A 119 13.82 17.44 6.00
N ARG A 120 14.83 18.07 6.61
CA ARG A 120 16.12 17.45 6.96
C ARG A 120 16.19 17.02 8.43
N THR A 121 15.05 16.87 9.11
CA THR A 121 15.01 16.46 10.52
C THR A 121 14.12 15.25 10.74
N SER A 122 14.53 14.11 10.17
CA SER A 122 14.57 12.79 10.82
C SER A 122 14.59 11.67 9.77
N ASN A 123 15.57 11.71 8.86
CA ASN A 123 15.99 10.53 8.13
C ASN A 123 17.49 10.39 8.34
N LYS A 124 17.84 9.66 9.39
CA LYS A 124 19.21 9.18 9.60
C LYS A 124 19.47 8.16 8.49
N ALA A 125 19.85 8.65 7.31
CA ALA A 125 20.36 7.81 6.24
C ALA A 125 21.52 6.95 6.80
N PRO A 126 21.68 5.68 6.39
CA PRO A 126 22.68 4.78 6.97
C PRO A 126 24.12 5.21 6.68
N PHE A 127 24.30 6.21 5.81
CA PHE A 127 25.60 6.62 5.30
C PHE A 127 25.73 8.14 5.42
N GLN A 128 26.45 8.60 6.45
CA GLN A 128 26.65 10.02 6.74
C GLN A 128 27.65 10.71 5.78
N ASN A 129 28.27 9.96 4.86
CA ASN A 129 29.38 10.43 4.03
C ASN A 129 29.18 10.21 2.52
N VAL A 130 27.98 9.83 2.07
CA VAL A 130 27.71 9.58 0.65
C VAL A 130 27.02 10.78 0.04
N ASN A 131 27.70 11.47 -0.87
CA ASN A 131 27.12 12.56 -1.66
C ASN A 131 26.68 11.97 -3.02
N ILE A 132 25.38 11.78 -3.20
CA ILE A 132 24.82 11.30 -4.48
C ILE A 132 24.72 12.51 -5.41
N ILE A 133 25.67 12.62 -6.35
CA ILE A 133 25.64 13.62 -7.41
C ILE A 133 24.70 13.06 -8.49
N ASN A 134 23.64 13.79 -8.85
CA ASN A 134 22.76 13.40 -9.94
C ASN A 134 23.54 13.32 -11.27
N ASN A 135 23.11 12.43 -12.16
CA ASN A 135 23.75 12.05 -13.44
C ASN A 135 23.93 13.17 -14.50
N ASP A 136 23.72 14.44 -14.16
CA ASP A 136 23.89 15.58 -15.08
C ASP A 136 25.31 16.19 -14.99
N VAL A 137 26.32 15.33 -14.91
CA VAL A 137 27.70 15.77 -15.09
C VAL A 137 28.06 15.52 -16.56
N ASP A 138 27.91 16.56 -17.38
CA ASP A 138 28.48 16.68 -18.74
C ASP A 138 30.02 16.81 -18.65
N GLY A 139 30.64 15.95 -17.85
CA GLY A 139 32.06 15.96 -17.54
C GLY A 139 32.63 14.59 -17.80
N ASN A 140 33.55 14.50 -18.74
CA ASN A 140 34.31 13.32 -19.07
C ASN A 140 35.13 12.84 -17.84
N LEU A 141 34.55 11.94 -17.03
CA LEU A 141 35.14 11.38 -15.81
C LEU A 141 36.20 10.29 -16.08
N ASP A 142 36.44 9.94 -17.35
CA ASP A 142 37.41 8.90 -17.73
C ASP A 142 38.84 9.29 -17.34
N GLU A 143 39.16 10.59 -17.30
CA GLU A 143 40.48 11.11 -16.91
C GLU A 143 40.78 10.90 -15.41
N LEU A 144 39.75 10.76 -14.57
CA LEU A 144 39.88 10.49 -13.14
C LEU A 144 39.93 8.99 -12.80
N GLY A 145 39.94 8.12 -13.81
CA GLY A 145 39.94 6.67 -13.62
C GLY A 145 38.65 6.12 -12.98
N VAL A 146 37.57 6.92 -12.93
CA VAL A 146 36.29 6.52 -12.35
C VAL A 146 35.62 5.52 -13.29
N GLN A 147 35.67 4.24 -12.95
CA GLN A 147 34.97 3.22 -13.71
C GLN A 147 33.46 3.38 -13.51
N LYS A 148 32.73 3.57 -14.60
CA LYS A 148 31.27 3.54 -14.58
C LYS A 148 30.80 2.15 -14.19
N HIS A 149 30.44 1.97 -12.93
CA HIS A 149 29.79 0.77 -12.47
C HIS A 149 28.33 0.79 -12.94
N ASN A 150 28.00 -0.08 -13.89
CA ASN A 150 26.61 -0.31 -14.26
C ASN A 150 25.88 -0.96 -13.09
N GLY A 151 24.63 -0.55 -12.84
CA GLY A 151 23.78 -1.22 -11.87
C GLY A 151 23.53 -2.69 -12.24
N PRO A 152 22.99 -3.50 -11.30
CA PRO A 152 22.71 -4.89 -11.58
C PRO A 152 21.74 -5.02 -12.75
N LYS A 153 22.06 -5.90 -13.72
CA LYS A 153 21.19 -6.17 -14.87
C LYS A 153 19.82 -6.72 -14.46
N ARG A 154 19.76 -7.41 -13.33
CA ARG A 154 18.54 -7.98 -12.74
C ARG A 154 18.33 -7.43 -11.32
N GLY A 155 17.77 -6.23 -11.25
CA GLY A 155 17.50 -5.54 -9.97
C GLY A 155 16.47 -6.26 -9.09
N ASP A 156 15.55 -7.03 -9.70
CA ASP A 156 14.60 -7.93 -9.04
C ASP A 156 15.29 -8.99 -8.15
N TYR A 157 16.50 -9.40 -8.54
CA TYR A 157 17.34 -10.35 -7.82
C TYR A 157 18.43 -9.68 -6.97
N GLY A 158 18.25 -8.39 -6.62
CA GLY A 158 19.23 -7.61 -5.87
C GLY A 158 19.52 -8.11 -4.46
N THR A 159 18.55 -8.75 -3.79
CA THR A 159 18.72 -9.27 -2.43
C THR A 159 19.00 -10.78 -2.45
N VAL A 160 19.74 -11.28 -1.44
CA VAL A 160 19.97 -12.73 -1.28
C VAL A 160 18.64 -13.47 -1.19
N GLU A 161 17.68 -12.90 -0.47
CA GLU A 161 16.35 -13.48 -0.28
C GLU A 161 15.55 -13.58 -1.58
N SER A 162 15.57 -12.56 -2.45
CA SER A 162 14.87 -12.67 -3.74
C SER A 162 15.50 -13.72 -4.65
N ARG A 163 16.82 -13.93 -4.54
CA ARG A 163 17.51 -15.02 -5.23
C ARG A 163 17.16 -16.38 -4.67
N LEU A 164 17.15 -16.57 -3.34
CA LEU A 164 16.75 -17.82 -2.70
C LEU A 164 15.36 -18.29 -3.16
N ARG A 165 14.40 -17.38 -3.26
CA ARG A 165 13.04 -17.67 -3.72
C ARG A 165 12.96 -18.21 -5.15
N SER A 166 13.98 -18.00 -5.98
CA SER A 166 13.99 -18.59 -7.32
C SER A 166 14.24 -20.10 -7.30
N PHE A 167 14.86 -20.64 -6.25
CA PHE A 167 15.27 -22.05 -6.15
C PHE A 167 14.17 -23.01 -5.65
N ILE A 168 12.89 -22.62 -5.68
CA ILE A 168 11.77 -23.45 -5.19
C ILE A 168 11.73 -24.84 -5.85
N SER A 169 12.13 -24.93 -7.12
CA SER A 169 12.18 -26.17 -7.89
C SER A 169 13.61 -26.66 -8.17
N TRP A 170 14.59 -26.23 -7.37
CA TRP A 170 15.96 -26.70 -7.47
C TRP A 170 16.07 -28.16 -7.03
N SER A 171 16.83 -28.97 -7.79
CA SER A 171 17.00 -30.39 -7.48
C SER A 171 17.78 -30.58 -6.18
N PRO A 172 17.27 -31.37 -5.21
CA PRO A 172 18.00 -31.66 -3.98
C PRO A 172 19.20 -32.60 -4.19
N ASN A 173 19.35 -33.18 -5.39
CA ASN A 173 20.43 -34.11 -5.72
C ASN A 173 21.71 -33.40 -6.21
N LEU A 174 21.71 -32.08 -6.31
CA LEU A 174 22.89 -31.28 -6.67
C LEU A 174 23.66 -30.91 -5.40
N ILE A 175 25.00 -30.94 -5.45
CA ILE A 175 25.86 -30.57 -4.30
C ILE A 175 25.62 -29.09 -3.89
N GLN A 176 25.33 -28.26 -4.88
CA GLN A 176 25.28 -26.82 -4.75
C GLN A 176 23.96 -26.44 -4.10
N THR A 177 24.07 -25.85 -2.92
CA THR A 177 22.90 -25.43 -2.16
C THR A 177 22.36 -24.11 -2.68
N PRO A 178 21.03 -23.93 -2.71
CA PRO A 178 20.42 -22.63 -2.99
C PRO A 178 21.01 -21.47 -2.18
N ASP A 179 21.30 -21.68 -0.90
CA ASP A 179 21.93 -20.68 -0.03
C ASP A 179 23.28 -20.22 -0.54
N LEU A 180 24.15 -21.15 -0.93
CA LEU A 180 25.47 -20.83 -1.44
C LEU A 180 25.38 -20.08 -2.77
N LEU A 181 24.52 -20.55 -3.67
CA LEU A 181 24.30 -19.93 -4.98
C LEU A 181 23.73 -18.52 -4.83
N ALA A 182 22.72 -18.34 -3.98
CA ALA A 182 22.12 -17.03 -3.71
C ALA A 182 23.12 -16.07 -3.05
N GLN A 183 23.94 -16.52 -2.09
CA GLN A 183 25.00 -15.70 -1.50
C GLN A 183 26.05 -15.29 -2.54
N ALA A 184 26.39 -16.19 -3.46
CA ALA A 184 27.31 -15.92 -4.57
C ALA A 184 26.73 -15.03 -5.69
N GLY A 185 25.47 -14.59 -5.55
CA GLY A 185 24.83 -13.68 -6.51
C GLY A 185 24.03 -14.38 -7.61
N PHE A 186 23.79 -15.68 -7.49
CA PHE A 186 23.05 -16.44 -8.48
C PHE A 186 21.57 -16.61 -8.15
N TYR A 187 20.71 -16.53 -9.16
CA TYR A 187 19.30 -16.94 -9.10
C TYR A 187 19.05 -18.08 -10.10
N TYR A 188 18.08 -18.95 -9.81
CA TYR A 188 17.69 -20.06 -10.64
C TYR A 188 16.74 -19.62 -11.77
N GLU A 189 16.99 -20.11 -12.99
CA GLU A 189 16.14 -19.81 -14.15
C GLU A 189 14.88 -20.70 -14.23
N GLY A 190 14.80 -21.75 -13.41
CA GLY A 190 13.68 -22.71 -13.45
C GLY A 190 13.89 -23.88 -14.42
N ILE A 191 15.04 -23.99 -15.09
CA ILE A 191 15.33 -25.03 -16.09
C ILE A 191 16.63 -25.76 -15.77
N GLY A 192 16.53 -27.05 -15.42
CA GLY A 192 17.68 -27.91 -15.15
C GLY A 192 18.46 -27.45 -13.93
N ASP A 193 19.75 -27.21 -14.09
CA ASP A 193 20.66 -26.71 -13.06
C ASP A 193 21.22 -25.31 -13.39
N GLN A 194 20.52 -24.59 -14.26
CA GLN A 194 20.96 -23.30 -14.80
C GLN A 194 20.72 -22.17 -13.81
N VAL A 195 21.77 -21.43 -13.50
CA VAL A 195 21.70 -20.24 -12.65
C VAL A 195 22.30 -19.03 -13.35
N ARG A 196 21.85 -17.83 -12.99
CA ARG A 196 22.34 -16.55 -13.53
C ARG A 196 22.76 -15.58 -12.45
N CYS A 197 23.83 -14.84 -12.71
CA CYS A 197 24.28 -13.76 -11.84
C CYS A 197 23.35 -12.55 -11.97
N PHE A 198 22.80 -12.05 -10.86
CA PHE A 198 21.88 -10.91 -10.91
C PHE A 198 22.54 -9.61 -11.41
N HIS A 199 23.86 -9.47 -11.23
CA HIS A 199 24.58 -8.26 -11.56
C HIS A 199 25.02 -8.21 -13.02
N CYS A 200 25.72 -9.26 -13.50
CA CYS A 200 26.28 -9.31 -14.85
C CYS A 200 25.46 -10.14 -15.85
N ASP A 201 24.45 -10.88 -15.39
CA ASP A 201 23.60 -11.80 -16.15
C ASP A 201 24.35 -12.99 -16.79
N GLY A 202 25.58 -13.25 -16.35
CA GLY A 202 26.35 -14.44 -16.72
C GLY A 202 25.73 -15.71 -16.14
N GLY A 203 25.67 -16.79 -16.93
CA GLY A 203 25.03 -18.05 -16.55
C GLY A 203 26.01 -19.20 -16.31
N LEU A 204 25.70 -20.06 -15.34
CA LEU A 204 26.39 -21.32 -15.05
C LEU A 204 25.39 -22.49 -15.13
N ARG A 205 25.88 -23.66 -15.53
CA ARG A 205 25.10 -24.91 -15.68
C ARG A 205 26.04 -26.11 -15.72
N HIS A 206 25.49 -27.32 -15.74
CA HIS A 206 26.21 -28.59 -15.75
C HIS A 206 27.15 -28.73 -14.55
N TRP A 207 26.57 -28.58 -13.36
CA TRP A 207 27.30 -28.75 -12.10
C TRP A 207 27.70 -30.22 -11.94
N ASP A 208 29.00 -30.45 -11.77
CA ASP A 208 29.53 -31.78 -11.48
C ASP A 208 29.05 -32.25 -10.09
N PRO A 209 28.62 -33.52 -9.97
CA PRO A 209 28.14 -34.12 -8.73
C PRO A 209 29.26 -34.58 -7.79
#